data_AF-A0AAV9NQ98-F1
#
_entry.id   AF-A0AAV9NQ98-F1
#
_cell.length_a   1.000
_cell.length_b   1.000
_cell.length_c   1.000
_cell.angle_alpha   90.00
_cell.angle_beta   90.00
_cell.angle_gamma   90.00
#
_symmetry.space_group_name_H-M   'P 1'
#
loop_
_entity.id
_entity.type
_entity.pdbx_description
1 polymer ?
#
loop_
_entity_poly.entity_id
_entity_poly.type
_entity_poly.pdbx_seq_one_letter_code
_entity_poly.pdbx_strand_id
1 'polypeptide(L)'
;MRITPALRMQVTRALRAGHGPDPKNGVYMGGWGNLGSQTQKGVTTYSLSPNRQRPMAGAYYNAFFNIYRRTYHQILYWLPPLVLGYVLMEWATEK
;
A
#
# COMPACT_ATOMS: atom_id res chain seq x y z
N MET A 1 -12.71 2.98 -56.59
CA MET A 1 -13.26 2.89 -55.21
C MET A 1 -12.10 2.77 -54.24
N ARG A 2 -11.79 3.81 -53.45
CA ARG A 2 -10.82 3.73 -52.36
C ARG A 2 -11.56 3.31 -51.10
N ILE A 3 -11.20 2.17 -50.53
CA ILE A 3 -11.77 1.69 -49.27
C ILE A 3 -11.23 2.61 -48.17
N THR A 4 -12.10 3.47 -47.64
CA THR A 4 -11.81 4.34 -46.49
C THR A 4 -11.54 3.46 -45.27
N PRO A 5 -10.41 3.61 -44.53
CA PRO A 5 -10.18 2.91 -43.28
C PRO A 5 -10.95 3.63 -42.15
N ALA A 6 -12.28 3.72 -42.28
CA ALA A 6 -13.13 4.22 -41.22
C ALA A 6 -13.36 3.07 -40.22
N LEU A 7 -13.10 3.36 -38.95
CA LEU A 7 -13.35 2.49 -37.80
C LEU A 7 -12.33 1.37 -37.53
N ARG A 8 -11.04 1.72 -37.36
CA ARG A 8 -10.25 1.03 -36.33
C ARG A 8 -10.90 1.38 -34.99
N MET A 9 -11.86 0.57 -34.54
CA MET A 9 -12.47 0.67 -33.23
C MET A 9 -11.33 0.64 -32.20
N GLN A 10 -10.99 1.81 -31.66
CA GLN A 10 -10.04 1.88 -30.55
C GLN A 10 -10.75 1.18 -29.39
N VAL A 11 -10.38 -0.09 -29.18
CA VAL A 11 -10.78 -0.88 -28.01
C VAL A 11 -10.67 0.02 -26.80
N THR A 12 -11.81 0.34 -26.19
CA THR A 12 -11.92 1.29 -25.08
C THR A 12 -10.95 0.86 -23.98
N ARG A 13 -10.38 1.85 -23.28
CA ARG A 13 -9.34 1.66 -22.25
C ARG A 13 -9.71 0.57 -21.22
N ALA A 14 -11.00 0.41 -20.93
CA ALA A 14 -11.56 -0.64 -20.06
C ALA A 14 -11.34 -2.08 -20.57
N LEU A 15 -11.43 -2.32 -21.88
CA LEU A 15 -11.17 -3.63 -22.49
C LEU A 15 -9.67 -3.98 -22.56
N ARG A 16 -8.78 -3.01 -22.27
CA ARG A 16 -7.32 -3.23 -22.21
C ARG A 16 -6.79 -3.60 -20.81
N ALA A 17 -7.66 -3.69 -19.81
CA ALA A 17 -7.26 -3.86 -18.41
C ALA A 17 -7.03 -5.32 -17.96
N GLY A 18 -6.79 -6.28 -18.87
CA GLY A 18 -6.82 -7.71 -18.55
C GLY A 18 -5.53 -8.50 -18.83
N HIS A 19 -4.53 -7.93 -19.51
CA HIS A 19 -3.44 -8.69 -20.13
C HIS A 19 -2.03 -8.34 -19.63
N GLY A 20 -1.95 -7.64 -18.50
CA GLY A 20 -0.70 -7.28 -17.85
C GLY A 20 -0.53 -5.76 -17.69
N PRO A 21 0.62 -5.33 -17.14
CA PRO A 21 0.93 -3.92 -16.99
C PRO A 21 1.14 -3.30 -18.36
N ASP A 22 0.31 -2.32 -18.69
CA ASP A 22 0.42 -1.45 -19.85
C ASP A 22 0.40 0.02 -19.39
N PRO A 23 1.59 0.57 -19.04
CA PRO A 23 1.71 1.96 -18.59
C PRO A 23 1.17 2.97 -19.61
N LYS A 24 1.26 2.67 -20.91
CA LYS A 24 0.77 3.55 -21.99
C LYS A 24 -0.75 3.68 -21.94
N ASN A 25 -1.44 2.62 -21.51
CA ASN A 25 -2.88 2.61 -21.33
C ASN A 25 -3.31 2.83 -19.87
N GLY A 26 -2.38 3.17 -18.96
CA GLY A 26 -2.67 3.48 -17.55
C GLY A 26 -2.88 2.26 -16.66
N VAL A 27 -2.45 1.08 -17.11
CA VAL A 27 -2.50 -0.18 -16.33
C VAL A 27 -1.11 -0.42 -15.76
N TYR A 28 -0.92 -0.22 -14.46
CA TYR A 28 0.40 -0.34 -13.82
C TYR A 28 0.59 -1.64 -13.03
N MET A 29 -0.43 -2.50 -12.99
CA MET A 29 -0.41 -3.76 -12.27
C MET A 29 -1.09 -4.83 -13.12
N GLY A 30 -0.42 -5.96 -13.32
CA GLY A 30 -1.00 -7.13 -13.95
C GLY A 30 -1.37 -8.22 -12.95
N GLY A 31 -1.69 -9.42 -13.45
CA GLY A 31 -2.06 -10.58 -12.64
C GLY A 31 -0.85 -11.40 -12.15
N TRP A 32 -1.14 -12.54 -11.54
CA TRP A 32 -0.11 -13.52 -11.18
C TRP A 32 0.72 -13.95 -12.39
N GLY A 33 2.04 -14.00 -12.23
CA GLY A 33 2.98 -14.29 -13.32
C GLY A 33 3.34 -13.09 -14.20
N ASN A 34 2.61 -11.97 -14.13
CA ASN A 34 2.90 -10.74 -14.86
C ASN A 34 2.51 -9.49 -14.06
N LEU A 35 3.03 -9.35 -12.83
CA LEU A 35 2.66 -8.27 -11.91
C LEU A 35 3.12 -6.87 -12.40
N GLY A 36 4.16 -6.80 -13.23
CA GLY A 36 4.76 -5.53 -13.68
C GLY A 36 5.84 -4.95 -12.78
N SER A 37 6.29 -5.71 -11.78
CA SER A 37 7.48 -5.38 -11.02
C SER A 37 8.74 -5.53 -11.88
N GLN A 38 9.84 -4.90 -11.42
CA GLN A 38 11.16 -5.16 -11.99
C GLN A 38 11.53 -6.63 -11.87
N THR A 39 12.38 -7.12 -12.77
CA THR A 39 12.85 -8.51 -12.72
C THR A 39 13.65 -8.74 -11.44
N GLN A 40 13.33 -9.82 -10.72
CA GLN A 40 14.00 -10.20 -9.48
C GLN A 40 14.76 -11.50 -9.72
N LYS A 41 16.07 -11.50 -9.45
CA LYS A 41 16.94 -12.68 -9.59
C LYS A 41 17.84 -12.78 -8.37
N GLY A 42 18.04 -14.00 -7.85
CA GLY A 42 18.94 -14.27 -6.73
C GLY A 42 18.36 -14.03 -5.32
N VAL A 43 17.06 -13.74 -5.22
CA VAL A 43 16.36 -13.65 -3.92
C VAL A 43 15.74 -15.00 -3.60
N THR A 44 16.13 -15.60 -2.48
CA THR A 44 15.55 -16.86 -1.98
C THR A 44 14.80 -16.61 -0.67
N THR A 45 13.51 -16.93 -0.65
CA THR A 45 12.64 -16.73 0.51
C THR A 45 12.34 -18.07 1.17
N TYR A 46 12.54 -18.14 2.47
CA TYR A 46 12.23 -19.32 3.29
C TYR A 46 11.05 -19.00 4.22
N SER A 47 10.17 -19.97 4.44
CA SER A 47 9.07 -19.84 5.39
C SER A 47 8.80 -21.17 6.09
N LEU A 48 8.30 -21.10 7.33
CA LEU A 48 7.86 -22.26 8.10
C LEU A 48 6.33 -22.33 8.08
N SER A 49 5.77 -23.54 7.95
CA SER A 49 4.31 -23.75 8.00
C SER A 49 3.72 -23.13 9.28
N PRO A 50 2.62 -22.36 9.20
CA PRO A 50 1.99 -21.76 10.38
C PRO A 50 1.60 -22.78 11.46
N ASN A 51 1.22 -24.00 11.06
CA ASN A 51 0.84 -25.07 11.98
C ASN A 51 2.02 -25.59 12.82
N ARG A 52 3.26 -25.27 12.44
CA ARG A 52 4.49 -25.60 13.17
C ARG A 52 5.01 -24.45 14.02
N GLN A 53 4.30 -23.32 14.05
CA GLN A 53 4.66 -22.14 14.83
C GLN A 53 3.68 -21.94 15.98
N ARG A 54 4.14 -21.32 17.07
CA ARG A 54 3.28 -20.81 18.14
C ARG A 54 2.86 -19.39 17.76
N PRO A 55 1.60 -19.15 17.32
CA PRO A 55 1.22 -17.91 16.64
C PRO A 55 1.41 -16.65 17.48
N MET A 56 1.26 -16.74 18.81
CA MET A 56 1.37 -15.60 19.73
C MET A 56 2.60 -15.68 20.64
N ALA A 57 3.60 -16.51 20.31
CA ALA A 57 4.80 -16.60 21.12
C ALA A 57 5.53 -15.24 21.18
N GLY A 58 5.71 -14.71 22.38
CA GLY A 58 6.36 -13.42 22.60
C GLY A 58 5.54 -12.20 22.20
N ALA A 59 4.25 -12.35 21.86
CA ALA A 59 3.40 -11.25 21.40
C ALA A 59 3.35 -10.10 22.42
N TYR A 60 3.13 -10.38 23.70
CA TYR A 60 3.04 -9.35 24.74
C TYR A 60 4.35 -8.59 24.96
N TYR A 61 5.45 -9.33 25.15
CA TYR A 61 6.78 -8.73 25.33
C TYR A 61 7.16 -7.87 24.12
N ASN A 62 7.05 -8.42 22.91
CA ASN A 62 7.41 -7.72 21.69
C ASN A 62 6.46 -6.54 21.40
N ALA A 63 5.16 -6.68 21.68
CA ALA A 63 4.20 -5.60 21.45
C ALA A 63 4.54 -4.38 22.29
N PHE A 64 4.79 -4.53 23.59
CA PHE A 64 5.05 -3.40 24.48
C PHE A 64 6.26 -2.56 24.01
N PHE A 65 7.42 -3.20 23.85
CA PHE A 65 8.64 -2.50 23.45
C PHE A 65 8.58 -1.96 22.02
N ASN A 66 7.95 -2.70 21.10
CA ASN A 66 7.83 -2.25 19.71
C ASN A 66 6.83 -1.09 19.56
N ILE A 67 5.73 -1.08 20.34
CA ILE A 67 4.80 0.05 20.38
C ILE A 67 5.54 1.29 20.88
N TYR A 68 6.23 1.21 22.01
CA TYR A 68 7.00 2.35 22.53
C TYR A 68 7.99 2.88 21.48
N ARG A 69 8.81 2.00 20.89
CA ARG A 69 9.80 2.37 19.87
C ARG A 69 9.15 3.05 18.66
N ARG A 70 8.03 2.52 18.15
CA ARG A 70 7.32 3.09 16.99
C ARG A 70 6.66 4.43 17.32
N THR A 71 6.03 4.54 18.48
CA THR A 71 5.39 5.76 18.95
C THR A 71 6.42 6.86 19.18
N TYR A 72 7.55 6.55 19.82
CA TYR A 72 8.61 7.52 20.09
C TYR A 72 9.10 8.25 18.82
N HIS A 73 9.31 7.52 17.72
CA HIS A 73 9.76 8.13 16.47
C HIS A 73 8.71 8.99 15.76
N GLN A 74 7.43 8.88 16.15
CA GLN A 74 6.33 9.55 15.48
C GLN A 74 5.60 10.56 16.38
N ILE A 75 5.87 10.54 17.69
CA ILE A 75 5.12 11.30 18.70
C ILE A 75 5.07 12.79 18.36
N LEU A 76 6.17 13.36 17.86
CA LEU A 76 6.26 14.79 17.56
C LEU A 76 5.49 15.22 16.32
N TYR A 77 5.08 14.29 15.45
CA TYR A 77 4.31 14.65 14.26
C TYR A 77 2.81 14.82 14.55
N TRP A 78 2.29 14.11 15.55
CA TRP A 78 0.85 14.09 15.83
C TRP A 78 0.49 14.62 17.21
N LEU A 79 1.32 14.42 18.23
CA LEU A 79 0.99 14.85 19.59
C LEU A 79 0.94 16.38 19.72
N PRO A 80 1.92 17.16 19.22
CA PRO A 80 1.86 18.61 19.29
C PRO A 80 0.60 19.24 18.68
N PRO A 81 0.17 18.89 17.45
CA PRO A 81 -1.06 19.47 16.91
C PRO A 81 -2.31 19.02 17.67
N LEU A 82 -2.36 17.79 18.22
CA LEU A 82 -3.50 17.36 19.05
C LEU A 82 -3.58 18.14 20.37
N VAL A 83 -2.46 18.30 21.07
CA VAL A 83 -2.39 19.07 22.32
C VAL A 83 -2.75 20.54 22.04
N LEU A 84 -2.19 21.12 20.97
CA LEU A 84 -2.52 22.48 20.57
C LEU A 84 -4.02 22.64 20.30
N GLY A 85 -4.62 21.71 19.54
CA GLY A 85 -6.04 21.73 19.25
C GLY A 85 -6.89 21.65 20.53
N TYR A 86 -6.55 20.75 21.44
CA TYR A 86 -7.25 20.63 22.72
C TYR A 86 -7.20 21.92 23.54
N VAL A 87 -6.00 22.48 23.72
CA VAL A 87 -5.80 23.71 24.50
C VAL A 87 -6.51 24.91 23.86
N LEU A 88 -6.51 25.03 22.53
CA LEU A 88 -7.23 26.09 21.84
C LEU A 88 -8.74 25.98 21.99
N MET A 89 -9.28 24.76 21.96
CA MET A 89 -10.71 24.50 22.17
C MET A 89 -11.14 24.81 23.61
N GLU A 90 -10.33 24.41 24.59
CA GLU A 90 -10.54 24.74 25.99
C GLU A 90 -10.54 26.26 26.20
N TRP A 91 -9.53 26.96 25.69
CA TRP A 91 -9.45 28.42 25.74
C TRP A 91 -10.66 29.11 25.10
N ALA A 92 -11.15 28.60 23.97
CA ALA A 92 -12.30 29.16 23.27
C ALA A 92 -13.65 28.89 23.98
N THR A 93 -13.71 27.89 24.86
CA THR A 93 -14.94 27.50 25.57
C THR A 93 -15.01 28.12 26.98
N GLU A 94 -13.87 28.34 27.62
CA GLU A 94 -13.80 28.97 28.96
C GLU A 94 -14.01 30.49 28.92
N LYS A 95 -13.93 31.13 27.75
CA LYS A 95 -14.15 32.56 27.53
C LYS A 95 -15.50 32.84 26.89
#